data_AF-B0LW70-F1
#
_entry.id   AF-B0LW70-F1
#
_cell.length_a   1.000
_cell.length_b   1.000
_cell.length_c   1.000
_cell.angle_alpha   90.00
_cell.angle_beta   90.00
_cell.angle_gamma   90.00
#
_symmetry.space_group_name_H-M   'P 1'
#
loop_
_entity.id
_entity.type
_entity.pdbx_description
1 polymer ?
#
loop_
_entity_poly.entity_id
_entity_poly.type
_entity_poly.pdbx_seq_one_letter_code
_entity_poly.pdbx_strand_id
1 'polypeptide(L)'
;PFGDMLGLHEEFLPASKRYMNDYIQYVTSDFLAGLGFGATQMLGENEGIYVGYSLDTGRNVYLKPALASQGVKGSVTNALASAFVGSPGGGKSFANNLIVYYAVLYGAQAVIVDPKAERGRWKETLPEISHEINIVTLTSDEKNKGLLDPYVIMKNPKDSESLAIDILTFLTGISSRDGERFPILRKAIRAVTNSEV
;
A
#
# COMPACT_ATOMS: atom_id res chain seq x y z
N PRO A 1 -12.54 64.18 -4.70
CA PRO A 1 -12.77 62.72 -4.64
C PRO A 1 -13.34 62.06 -5.93
N PHE A 2 -13.62 62.78 -7.02
CA PHE A 2 -14.13 62.19 -8.29
C PHE A 2 -13.06 61.97 -9.37
N GLY A 3 -11.91 62.65 -9.29
CA GLY A 3 -10.88 62.66 -10.35
C GLY A 3 -9.95 61.45 -10.37
N ASP A 4 -9.66 60.85 -9.21
CA ASP A 4 -8.69 59.74 -9.10
C ASP A 4 -9.30 58.37 -9.44
N MET A 5 -10.63 58.28 -9.57
CA MET A 5 -11.33 57.02 -9.81
C MET A 5 -10.98 56.42 -11.18
N LEU A 6 -10.73 57.28 -12.19
CA LEU A 6 -10.30 56.83 -13.52
C LEU A 6 -8.87 56.28 -13.49
N GLY A 7 -7.95 56.98 -12.82
CA GLY A 7 -6.55 56.54 -12.67
C GLY A 7 -6.42 55.25 -11.85
N LEU A 8 -7.24 55.10 -10.81
CA LEU A 8 -7.33 53.84 -10.05
C LEU A 8 -7.93 52.72 -10.89
N HIS A 9 -8.94 52.99 -11.73
CA HIS A 9 -9.50 51.98 -12.63
C HIS A 9 -8.49 51.50 -13.68
N GLU A 10 -7.69 52.43 -14.24
CA GLU A 10 -6.62 52.09 -15.16
C GLU A 10 -5.53 51.21 -14.50
N GLU A 11 -5.29 51.35 -13.20
CA GLU A 11 -4.33 50.50 -12.46
C GLU A 11 -4.78 49.03 -12.35
N PHE A 12 -6.09 48.73 -12.45
CA PHE A 12 -6.61 47.36 -12.44
C PHE A 12 -6.43 46.64 -13.79
N LEU A 13 -6.07 47.35 -14.86
CA LEU A 13 -5.82 46.73 -16.16
C LEU A 13 -4.47 45.99 -16.15
N PRO A 14 -4.42 44.72 -16.59
CA PRO A 14 -3.16 43.98 -16.69
C PRO A 14 -2.14 44.76 -17.53
N ALA A 15 -0.91 44.91 -17.02
CA ALA A 15 0.21 45.68 -17.60
C ALA A 15 0.13 47.22 -17.52
N SER A 16 -0.86 47.78 -16.84
CA SER A 16 -0.90 49.22 -16.53
C SER A 16 0.18 49.63 -15.52
N LYS A 17 0.54 50.93 -15.52
CA LYS A 17 1.47 51.49 -14.54
C LYS A 17 0.71 51.91 -13.29
N ARG A 18 1.35 51.74 -12.13
CA ARG A 18 0.81 52.17 -10.84
C ARG A 18 0.55 53.68 -10.85
N TYR A 19 -0.68 54.08 -10.54
CA TYR A 19 -1.10 55.48 -10.51
C TYR A 19 -0.86 56.09 -9.12
N MET A 20 -1.05 55.31 -8.04
CA MET A 20 -0.92 55.79 -6.66
C MET A 20 -0.16 54.81 -5.76
N ASN A 21 0.75 55.31 -4.91
CA ASN A 21 1.57 54.48 -4.01
C ASN A 21 1.13 54.53 -2.54
N ASP A 22 0.21 55.42 -2.18
CA ASP A 22 -0.18 55.67 -0.79
C ASP A 22 -0.92 54.48 -0.14
N TYR A 23 -1.42 53.55 -0.96
CA TYR A 23 -2.14 52.34 -0.51
C TYR A 23 -1.30 51.06 -0.56
N ILE A 24 0.03 51.15 -0.67
CA ILE A 24 0.90 49.97 -0.60
C ILE A 24 0.82 49.37 0.81
N GLN A 25 0.18 48.21 0.92
CA GLN A 25 0.16 47.44 2.16
C GLN A 25 1.34 46.48 2.19
N TYR A 26 2.28 46.72 3.10
CA TYR A 26 3.33 45.77 3.43
C TYR A 26 2.75 44.70 4.34
N VAL A 27 2.61 43.49 3.81
CA VAL A 27 2.12 42.34 4.56
C VAL A 27 3.27 41.39 4.89
N THR A 28 3.22 40.78 6.06
CA THR A 28 4.17 39.72 6.43
C THR A 28 3.82 38.42 5.70
N SER A 29 4.80 37.52 5.59
CA SER A 29 4.57 36.16 5.08
C SER A 29 3.47 35.43 5.84
N ASP A 30 3.37 35.67 7.15
CA ASP A 30 2.38 35.03 8.02
C ASP A 30 0.96 35.52 7.72
N PHE A 31 0.79 36.80 7.39
CA PHE A 31 -0.49 37.34 6.96
C PHE A 31 -0.92 36.70 5.63
N LEU A 32 0.00 36.60 4.66
CA LEU A 32 -0.27 36.00 3.35
C LEU A 32 -0.58 34.49 3.46
N ALA A 33 0.12 33.77 4.35
CA ALA A 33 -0.18 32.38 4.67
C ALA A 33 -1.52 32.22 5.41
N GLY A 34 -1.88 33.16 6.29
CA GLY A 34 -3.14 33.20 7.02
C GLY A 34 -4.38 33.38 6.14
N LEU A 35 -4.22 33.95 4.93
CA LEU A 35 -5.28 34.00 3.91
C LEU A 35 -5.57 32.62 3.29
N GLY A 36 -4.83 31.57 3.67
CA GLY A 36 -4.96 30.25 3.08
C GLY A 36 -4.37 30.16 1.68
N PHE A 37 -3.45 31.07 1.31
CA PHE A 37 -2.75 30.99 0.04
C PHE A 37 -1.90 29.70 -0.01
N GLY A 38 -2.28 28.78 -0.90
CA GLY A 38 -1.70 27.43 -0.96
C GLY A 38 -2.37 26.39 -0.05
N ALA A 39 -3.35 26.78 0.77
CA ALA A 39 -4.18 25.83 1.50
C ALA A 39 -5.10 25.10 0.52
N THR A 40 -4.92 23.80 0.38
CA THR A 40 -5.71 22.96 -0.51
C THR A 40 -6.59 22.02 0.30
N GLN A 41 -7.85 21.89 -0.13
CA GLN A 41 -8.75 20.82 0.32
C GLN A 41 -8.68 19.59 -0.62
N MET A 42 -7.71 19.55 -1.54
CA MET A 42 -7.54 18.41 -2.42
C MET A 42 -7.12 17.20 -1.60
N LEU A 43 -7.92 16.14 -1.72
CA LEU A 43 -7.71 14.86 -1.08
C LEU A 43 -7.53 13.80 -2.16
N GLY A 44 -6.46 13.02 -2.05
CA GLY A 44 -6.12 11.97 -3.01
C GLY A 44 -5.41 12.48 -4.26
N GLU A 45 -5.25 11.55 -5.20
CA GLU A 45 -4.60 11.77 -6.49
C GLU A 45 -5.57 12.31 -7.55
N ASN A 46 -5.05 12.86 -8.64
CA ASN A 46 -5.87 13.35 -9.77
C ASN A 46 -6.49 12.21 -10.62
N GLU A 47 -5.90 11.01 -10.57
CA GLU A 47 -6.33 9.82 -11.32
C GLU A 47 -5.85 8.55 -10.59
N GLY A 48 -6.40 7.39 -10.93
CA GLY A 48 -6.03 6.09 -10.35
C GLY A 48 -7.23 5.28 -9.88
N ILE A 49 -7.05 4.52 -8.81
CA ILE A 49 -8.12 3.73 -8.19
C ILE A 49 -9.12 4.69 -7.55
N TYR A 50 -10.37 4.68 -8.00
CA TYR A 50 -11.43 5.46 -7.36
C TYR A 50 -11.74 4.91 -5.97
N VAL A 51 -11.69 5.77 -4.95
CA VAL A 51 -11.96 5.38 -3.54
C VAL A 51 -13.30 5.95 -3.06
N GLY A 52 -13.68 7.12 -3.55
CA GLY A 52 -14.91 7.80 -3.15
C GLY A 52 -14.90 9.27 -3.53
N TYR A 53 -15.66 10.10 -2.82
CA TYR A 53 -15.69 11.53 -3.03
C TYR A 53 -15.79 12.27 -1.69
N SER A 54 -15.27 13.49 -1.65
CA SER A 54 -15.40 14.39 -0.50
C SER A 54 -16.84 14.94 -0.42
N LEU A 55 -17.47 14.83 0.75
CA LEU A 55 -18.81 15.39 0.98
C LEU A 55 -18.80 16.93 0.98
N ASP A 56 -17.70 17.54 1.42
CA ASP A 56 -17.58 19.00 1.52
C ASP A 56 -17.39 19.67 0.15
N THR A 57 -16.60 19.03 -0.72
CA THR A 57 -16.20 19.62 -2.01
C THR A 57 -16.88 18.96 -3.21
N GLY A 58 -17.52 17.80 -3.03
CA GLY A 58 -18.06 16.97 -4.11
C GLY A 58 -17.00 16.34 -5.02
N ARG A 59 -15.71 16.50 -4.71
CA ARG A 59 -14.61 16.05 -5.57
C ARG A 59 -14.33 14.57 -5.38
N ASN A 60 -14.08 13.88 -6.49
CA ASN A 60 -13.64 12.50 -6.49
C ASN A 60 -12.24 12.36 -5.88
N VAL A 61 -12.04 11.26 -5.15
CA VAL A 61 -10.80 10.90 -4.49
C VAL A 61 -10.25 9.64 -5.16
N TYR A 62 -9.05 9.75 -5.71
CA TYR A 62 -8.34 8.64 -6.33
C TYR A 62 -7.10 8.26 -5.52
N LEU A 63 -6.65 7.01 -5.70
CA LEU A 63 -5.46 6.45 -5.06
C LEU A 63 -4.56 5.81 -6.10
N LYS A 64 -3.25 6.07 -6.00
CA LYS A 64 -2.22 5.38 -6.78
C LYS A 64 -1.22 4.69 -5.84
N PRO A 65 -1.48 3.42 -5.44
CA PRO A 65 -0.61 2.71 -4.52
C PRO A 65 0.85 2.67 -4.98
N ALA A 66 1.09 2.56 -6.29
CA ALA A 66 2.43 2.50 -6.87
C ALA A 66 3.26 3.79 -6.67
N LEU A 67 2.63 4.97 -6.59
CA LEU A 67 3.37 6.22 -6.40
C LEU A 67 4.00 6.30 -5.01
N ALA A 68 3.33 5.75 -3.99
CA ALA A 68 3.87 5.72 -2.63
C ALA A 68 5.18 4.91 -2.53
N SER A 69 5.35 3.87 -3.35
CA SER A 69 6.57 3.05 -3.41
C SER A 69 7.72 3.69 -4.17
N GLN A 70 7.47 4.72 -4.98
CA GLN A 70 8.47 5.28 -5.89
C GLN A 70 9.31 6.41 -5.27
N GLY A 71 8.97 6.85 -4.05
CA GLY A 71 9.74 7.90 -3.35
C GLY A 71 9.78 9.22 -4.12
N VAL A 72 8.67 9.59 -4.77
CA VAL A 72 8.58 10.79 -5.60
C VAL A 72 8.92 12.03 -4.78
N LYS A 73 9.84 12.85 -5.29
CA LYS A 73 10.32 14.06 -4.59
C LYS A 73 9.14 15.01 -4.28
N GLY A 74 8.95 15.33 -3.00
CA GLY A 74 7.84 16.15 -2.53
C GLY A 74 6.63 15.36 -2.02
N SER A 75 6.70 14.02 -1.98
CA SER A 75 5.68 13.20 -1.32
C SER A 75 5.67 13.44 0.20
N VAL A 76 4.47 13.54 0.77
CA VAL A 76 4.28 13.61 2.23
C VAL A 76 4.45 12.22 2.87
N THR A 77 4.26 11.15 2.09
CA THR A 77 4.28 9.77 2.58
C THR A 77 4.98 8.85 1.59
N ASN A 78 5.90 8.04 2.12
CA ASN A 78 6.52 6.88 1.46
C ASN A 78 6.10 5.56 2.12
N ALA A 79 5.15 5.60 3.07
CA ALA A 79 4.68 4.43 3.78
C ALA A 79 3.71 3.66 2.89
N LEU A 80 4.07 2.43 2.54
CA LEU A 80 3.24 1.48 1.81
C LEU A 80 2.19 0.77 2.70
N ALA A 81 2.09 1.18 3.96
CA ALA A 81 1.18 0.57 4.92
C ALA A 81 -0.16 1.30 4.96
N SER A 82 -1.24 0.56 4.73
CA SER A 82 -2.62 1.03 4.90
C SER A 82 -3.31 0.25 6.01
N ALA A 83 -4.05 0.94 6.88
CA ALA A 83 -4.84 0.32 7.94
C ALA A 83 -6.34 0.59 7.73
N PHE A 84 -7.15 -0.47 7.73
CA PHE A 84 -8.61 -0.39 7.68
C PHE A 84 -9.18 -0.74 9.05
N VAL A 85 -9.68 0.25 9.79
CA VAL A 85 -10.12 0.12 11.19
C VAL A 85 -11.59 0.51 11.31
N GLY A 86 -12.34 -0.17 12.18
CA GLY A 86 -13.78 0.05 12.38
C GLY A 86 -14.52 -1.19 12.87
N SER A 87 -15.81 -1.05 13.19
CA SER A 87 -16.65 -2.12 13.75
C SER A 87 -16.92 -3.28 12.78
N PRO A 88 -17.23 -4.50 13.27
CA PRO A 88 -17.74 -5.59 12.43
C PRO A 88 -18.94 -5.11 11.58
N GLY A 89 -19.00 -5.53 10.30
CA GLY A 89 -20.04 -5.08 9.36
C GLY A 89 -19.78 -3.72 8.69
N GLY A 90 -18.81 -2.92 9.15
CA GLY A 90 -18.50 -1.59 8.60
C GLY A 90 -17.79 -1.58 7.24
N GLY A 91 -17.88 -2.63 6.43
CA GLY A 91 -17.32 -2.65 5.06
C GLY A 91 -15.79 -2.74 4.93
N LYS A 92 -15.04 -2.96 6.02
CA LYS A 92 -13.56 -3.04 5.98
C LYS A 92 -13.01 -4.07 4.99
N SER A 93 -13.52 -5.30 5.06
CA SER A 93 -13.10 -6.37 4.14
C SER A 93 -13.38 -5.99 2.69
N PHE A 94 -14.54 -5.40 2.43
CA PHE A 94 -14.94 -4.95 1.11
C PHE A 94 -14.02 -3.87 0.56
N ALA A 95 -13.76 -2.81 1.35
CA ALA A 95 -12.87 -1.72 0.94
C ALA A 95 -11.45 -2.21 0.61
N ASN A 96 -10.89 -3.07 1.47
CA ASN A 96 -9.57 -3.66 1.22
C ASN A 96 -9.57 -4.55 -0.04
N ASN A 97 -10.59 -5.39 -0.22
CA ASN A 97 -10.71 -6.27 -1.38
C ASN A 97 -10.82 -5.46 -2.68
N LEU A 98 -11.56 -4.36 -2.67
CA LEU A 98 -11.73 -3.50 -3.85
C LEU A 98 -10.40 -2.87 -4.27
N ILE A 99 -9.64 -2.34 -3.31
CA ILE A 99 -8.31 -1.75 -3.57
C ILE A 99 -7.35 -2.82 -4.09
N VAL A 100 -7.32 -4.01 -3.47
CA VAL A 100 -6.47 -5.12 -3.92
C VAL A 100 -6.85 -5.58 -5.33
N TYR A 101 -8.15 -5.74 -5.60
CA TYR A 101 -8.66 -6.13 -6.91
C TYR A 101 -8.20 -5.15 -8.00
N TYR A 102 -8.41 -3.84 -7.79
CA TYR A 102 -7.94 -2.85 -8.75
C TYR A 102 -6.42 -2.77 -8.85
N ALA A 103 -5.70 -2.94 -7.75
CA ALA A 103 -4.24 -2.96 -7.78
C ALA A 103 -3.72 -4.11 -8.66
N VAL A 104 -4.31 -5.30 -8.54
CA VAL A 104 -3.97 -6.47 -9.38
C VAL A 104 -4.30 -6.21 -10.85
N LEU A 105 -5.46 -5.61 -11.14
CA LEU A 105 -5.80 -5.22 -12.52
C LEU A 105 -4.82 -4.20 -13.12
N TYR A 106 -4.22 -3.35 -12.28
CA TYR A 106 -3.16 -2.43 -12.69
C TYR A 106 -1.75 -3.07 -12.70
N GLY A 107 -1.65 -4.39 -12.57
CA GLY A 107 -0.40 -5.15 -12.70
C GLY A 107 0.34 -5.42 -11.38
N ALA A 108 -0.27 -5.16 -10.23
CA ALA A 108 0.32 -5.52 -8.94
C ALA A 108 0.19 -7.02 -8.63
N GLN A 109 1.12 -7.56 -7.85
CA GLN A 109 0.99 -8.89 -7.25
C GLN A 109 0.50 -8.74 -5.81
N ALA A 110 -0.53 -9.51 -5.45
CA ALA A 110 -1.13 -9.47 -4.12
C ALA A 110 -1.04 -10.83 -3.42
N VAL A 111 -0.61 -10.81 -2.16
CA VAL A 111 -0.67 -11.96 -1.25
C VAL A 111 -1.64 -11.61 -0.13
N ILE A 112 -2.66 -12.43 0.07
CA ILE A 112 -3.71 -12.20 1.06
C ILE A 112 -3.70 -13.35 2.07
N VAL A 113 -3.53 -13.01 3.35
CA VAL A 113 -3.74 -13.94 4.46
C VAL A 113 -5.19 -13.81 4.93
N ASP A 114 -5.99 -14.85 4.70
CA ASP A 114 -7.44 -14.83 4.95
C ASP A 114 -7.86 -15.82 6.05
N PRO A 115 -7.73 -15.45 7.34
CA PRO A 115 -8.08 -16.35 8.44
C PRO A 115 -9.58 -16.66 8.53
N LYS A 116 -10.42 -15.88 7.84
CA LYS A 116 -11.88 -16.05 7.82
C LYS A 116 -12.38 -16.88 6.64
N ALA A 117 -11.49 -17.26 5.72
CA ALA A 117 -11.81 -18.01 4.51
C ALA A 117 -12.95 -17.38 3.66
N GLU A 118 -13.10 -16.06 3.70
CA GLU A 118 -14.11 -15.32 2.92
C GLU A 118 -13.78 -15.30 1.42
N ARG A 119 -12.51 -15.53 1.06
CA ARG A 119 -11.95 -15.35 -0.29
C ARG A 119 -11.66 -16.68 -0.99
N GLY A 120 -11.98 -17.80 -0.34
CA GLY A 120 -11.71 -19.14 -0.85
C GLY A 120 -12.44 -19.48 -2.16
N ARG A 121 -13.46 -18.72 -2.54
CA ARG A 121 -14.24 -18.90 -3.78
C ARG A 121 -13.98 -17.85 -4.85
N TRP A 122 -12.89 -17.09 -4.73
CA TRP A 122 -12.60 -16.01 -5.68
C TRP A 122 -12.32 -16.50 -7.10
N LYS A 123 -11.82 -17.72 -7.27
CA LYS A 123 -11.65 -18.32 -8.60
C LYS A 123 -12.98 -18.46 -9.33
N GLU A 124 -14.04 -18.82 -8.61
CA GLU A 124 -15.38 -18.98 -9.18
C GLU A 124 -16.13 -17.65 -9.29
N THR A 125 -15.93 -16.73 -8.34
CA THR A 125 -16.68 -15.46 -8.29
C THR A 125 -16.04 -14.34 -9.10
N LEU A 126 -14.76 -14.46 -9.49
CA LEU A 126 -14.03 -13.50 -10.33
C LEU A 126 -13.50 -14.21 -11.59
N PRO A 127 -14.38 -14.72 -12.46
CA PRO A 127 -13.98 -15.54 -13.61
C PRO A 127 -12.99 -14.83 -14.54
N GLU A 128 -13.09 -13.51 -14.68
CA GLU A 128 -12.26 -12.65 -15.53
C GLU A 128 -10.77 -12.70 -15.16
N ILE A 129 -10.44 -12.88 -13.89
CA ILE A 129 -9.06 -12.97 -13.39
C ILE A 129 -8.78 -14.31 -12.71
N SER A 130 -9.66 -15.30 -12.87
CA SER A 130 -9.54 -16.62 -12.24
C SER A 130 -8.21 -17.32 -12.49
N HIS A 131 -7.62 -17.11 -13.67
CA HIS A 131 -6.32 -17.65 -14.09
C HIS A 131 -5.13 -17.02 -13.36
N GLU A 132 -5.28 -15.79 -12.85
CA GLU A 132 -4.26 -15.07 -12.07
C GLU A 132 -4.38 -15.37 -10.56
N ILE A 133 -5.49 -15.95 -10.12
CA ILE A 133 -5.75 -16.22 -8.72
C ILE A 133 -5.16 -17.58 -8.35
N ASN A 134 -4.40 -17.64 -7.25
CA ASN A 134 -3.99 -18.90 -6.61
C ASN A 134 -4.47 -18.93 -5.17
N ILE A 135 -5.13 -20.03 -4.78
CA ILE A 135 -5.68 -20.22 -3.44
C ILE A 135 -4.99 -21.42 -2.83
N VAL A 136 -4.31 -21.20 -1.70
CA VAL A 136 -3.68 -22.25 -0.90
C VAL A 136 -4.42 -22.30 0.43
N THR A 137 -5.00 -23.46 0.73
CA THR A 137 -5.77 -23.67 1.96
C THR A 137 -4.90 -24.35 3.02
N LEU A 138 -4.65 -23.64 4.11
CA LEU A 138 -3.85 -24.13 5.24
C LEU A 138 -4.78 -24.64 6.36
N THR A 139 -5.24 -25.88 6.24
CA THR A 139 -6.03 -26.57 7.28
C THR A 139 -5.35 -27.88 7.69
N SER A 140 -5.84 -28.51 8.74
CA SER A 140 -5.37 -29.81 9.23
C SER A 140 -5.82 -31.01 8.39
N ASP A 141 -6.50 -30.78 7.26
CA ASP A 141 -6.98 -31.86 6.41
C ASP A 141 -5.81 -32.63 5.79
N GLU A 142 -5.93 -33.96 5.68
CA GLU A 142 -4.90 -34.84 5.10
C GLU A 142 -4.42 -34.37 3.72
N LYS A 143 -5.34 -33.90 2.86
CA LYS A 143 -5.04 -33.39 1.52
C LYS A 143 -4.12 -32.15 1.50
N ASN A 144 -4.02 -31.44 2.63
CA ASN A 144 -3.25 -30.21 2.75
C ASN A 144 -1.87 -30.45 3.42
N LYS A 145 -1.59 -31.68 3.86
CA LYS A 145 -0.28 -32.03 4.42
C LYS A 145 0.82 -31.83 3.39
N GLY A 146 1.91 -31.21 3.82
CA GLY A 146 3.08 -30.98 2.97
C GLY A 146 2.94 -29.85 1.95
N LEU A 147 1.82 -29.12 1.89
CA LEU A 147 1.66 -27.97 0.98
C LEU A 147 2.73 -26.89 1.19
N LEU A 148 3.19 -26.73 2.44
CA LEU A 148 4.24 -25.80 2.82
C LEU A 148 5.58 -26.47 3.13
N ASP A 149 5.78 -27.71 2.66
CA ASP A 149 7.07 -28.39 2.83
C ASP A 149 8.15 -27.71 1.96
N PRO A 150 9.29 -27.28 2.54
CA PRO A 150 10.41 -26.70 1.80
C PRO A 150 10.92 -27.56 0.64
N TYR A 151 10.85 -28.89 0.77
CA TYR A 151 11.28 -29.83 -0.27
C TYR A 151 10.24 -29.99 -1.38
N VAL A 152 9.00 -29.54 -1.17
CA VAL A 152 7.95 -29.51 -2.20
C VAL A 152 7.94 -28.17 -2.93
N ILE A 153 8.15 -27.05 -2.23
CA ILE A 153 8.01 -25.70 -2.81
C ILE A 153 9.28 -25.24 -3.54
N MET A 154 10.46 -25.55 -3.00
CA MET A 154 11.71 -25.04 -3.56
C MET A 154 12.22 -25.93 -4.69
N LYS A 155 12.74 -25.33 -5.77
CA LYS A 155 13.30 -26.06 -6.91
C LYS A 155 14.69 -26.64 -6.65
N ASN A 156 15.46 -25.99 -5.77
CA ASN A 156 16.84 -26.32 -5.51
C ASN A 156 16.96 -26.96 -4.11
N PRO A 157 17.51 -28.19 -4.00
CA PRO A 157 17.62 -28.89 -2.72
C PRO A 157 18.37 -28.10 -1.64
N LYS A 158 19.32 -27.25 -2.01
CA LYS A 158 20.05 -26.39 -1.05
C LYS A 158 19.17 -25.28 -0.46
N ASP A 159 18.23 -24.77 -1.25
CA ASP A 159 17.29 -23.75 -0.79
C ASP A 159 16.21 -24.40 0.08
N SER A 160 15.80 -25.64 -0.24
CA SER A 160 14.98 -26.48 0.65
C SER A 160 15.65 -26.73 2.00
N GLU A 161 16.93 -27.14 2.02
CA GLU A 161 17.69 -27.35 3.25
C GLU A 161 17.73 -26.09 4.11
N SER A 162 18.06 -24.94 3.49
CA SER A 162 18.15 -23.65 4.19
C SER A 162 16.80 -23.26 4.81
N LEU A 163 15.71 -23.34 4.05
CA LEU A 163 14.38 -22.99 4.53
C LEU A 163 13.89 -23.97 5.63
N ALA A 164 14.20 -25.26 5.50
CA ALA A 164 13.90 -26.25 6.53
C ALA A 164 14.67 -25.99 7.84
N ILE A 165 15.94 -25.57 7.76
CA ILE A 165 16.71 -25.13 8.93
C ILE A 165 16.03 -23.94 9.60
N ASP A 166 15.67 -22.91 8.84
CA ASP A 166 15.05 -21.70 9.41
C ASP A 166 13.72 -22.01 10.10
N ILE A 167 12.85 -22.79 9.46
CA ILE A 167 11.56 -23.21 10.02
C ILE A 167 11.76 -24.04 11.29
N LEU A 168 12.61 -25.05 11.26
CA LEU A 168 12.79 -25.95 12.40
C LEU A 168 13.53 -25.24 13.55
N THR A 169 14.48 -24.35 13.26
CA THR A 169 15.09 -23.48 14.28
C THR A 169 14.04 -22.61 14.95
N PHE A 170 13.12 -22.02 14.19
CA PHE A 170 12.03 -21.22 14.75
C PHE A 170 11.09 -22.07 15.63
N LEU A 171 10.64 -23.23 15.14
CA LEU A 171 9.69 -24.10 15.86
C LEU A 171 10.30 -24.75 17.11
N THR A 172 11.58 -25.14 17.05
CA THR A 172 12.26 -25.81 18.17
C THR A 172 12.90 -24.83 19.14
N GLY A 173 13.09 -23.57 18.74
CA GLY A 173 13.85 -22.57 19.50
C GLY A 173 15.35 -22.83 19.56
N ILE A 174 15.88 -23.79 18.78
CA ILE A 174 17.31 -24.11 18.76
C ILE A 174 18.05 -23.00 18.02
N SER A 175 18.76 -22.16 18.79
CA SER A 175 19.58 -21.08 18.26
C SER A 175 20.75 -21.63 17.43
N SER A 176 21.13 -20.91 16.38
CA SER A 176 22.36 -21.18 15.60
C SER A 176 23.65 -21.07 16.43
N ARG A 177 23.58 -20.47 17.63
CA ARG A 177 24.70 -20.37 18.58
C ARG A 177 24.79 -21.56 19.54
N ASP A 178 23.78 -22.43 19.57
CA ASP A 178 23.79 -23.63 20.42
C ASP A 178 24.73 -24.68 19.81
N GLY A 179 25.94 -24.76 20.36
CA GLY A 179 27.00 -25.65 19.86
C GLY A 179 26.71 -27.14 20.01
N GLU A 180 25.73 -27.54 20.82
CA GLU A 180 25.38 -28.95 21.01
C GLU A 180 24.19 -29.36 20.14
N ARG A 181 23.10 -28.59 20.19
CA ARG A 181 21.82 -28.98 19.55
C ARG A 181 21.75 -28.58 18.08
N PHE A 182 22.32 -27.44 17.71
CA PHE A 182 22.24 -26.95 16.33
C PHE A 182 22.95 -27.88 15.32
N PRO A 183 24.15 -28.43 15.61
CA PRO A 183 24.78 -29.40 14.71
C PRO A 183 23.94 -30.67 14.51
N ILE A 184 23.22 -31.13 15.53
CA ILE A 184 22.33 -32.30 15.46
C ILE A 184 21.15 -32.00 14.52
N LEU A 185 20.48 -30.86 14.73
CA LEU A 185 19.36 -30.42 13.88
C LEU A 185 19.81 -30.31 12.42
N ARG A 186 20.93 -29.61 12.17
CA ARG A 186 21.48 -29.46 10.83
C ARG A 186 21.85 -30.79 10.18
N LYS A 187 22.43 -31.72 10.94
CA LYS A 187 22.79 -33.06 10.46
C LYS A 187 21.53 -33.85 10.07
N ALA A 188 20.46 -33.77 10.86
CA ALA A 188 19.20 -34.45 10.57
C ALA A 188 18.57 -33.93 9.26
N ILE A 189 18.51 -32.61 9.08
CA ILE A 189 17.96 -32.00 7.86
C ILE A 189 18.80 -32.39 6.64
N ARG A 190 20.14 -32.34 6.75
CA ARG A 190 21.05 -32.78 5.68
C ARG A 190 20.90 -34.24 5.31
N ALA A 191 20.60 -35.11 6.28
CA ALA A 191 20.33 -36.50 5.99
C ALA A 191 19.11 -36.62 5.08
N VAL A 192 18.02 -35.89 5.37
CA VAL A 192 16.82 -35.83 4.51
C VAL A 192 17.14 -35.23 3.14
N THR A 193 17.88 -34.12 3.06
CA THR A 193 18.27 -33.50 1.78
C THR A 193 19.03 -34.45 0.86
N ASN A 194 19.91 -35.28 1.44
CA ASN A 194 20.75 -36.22 0.69
C ASN A 194 20.13 -37.61 0.58
N SER A 195 18.94 -37.83 1.16
CA SER A 195 18.20 -39.06 0.96
C SER A 195 17.65 -39.03 -0.47
N GLU A 196 18.06 -39.98 -1.31
CA GLU A 196 17.39 -40.20 -2.58
C GLU A 196 15.93 -40.59 -2.29
N VAL A 197 14.99 -39.95 -2.99
CA VAL A 197 13.57 -40.36 -3.04
C VAL A 197 13.42 -41.48 -4.05
#